data_AF-Q86JA8-F1
#
_entry.id   AF-Q86JA8-F1
#
_cell.length_a   1.000
_cell.length_b   1.000
_cell.length_c   1.000
_cell.angle_alpha   90.00
_cell.angle_beta   90.00
_cell.angle_gamma   90.00
#
_symmetry.space_group_name_H-M   'P 1'
#
loop_
_entity.id
_entity.type
_entity.pdbx_description
1 polymer ?
#
loop_
_entity_poly.entity_id
_entity_poly.type
_entity_poly.pdbx_seq_one_letter_code
_entity_poly.pdbx_strand_id
1 'polypeptide(L)'
;MNDQFTFEFNNYLNVTQPKPIRVLLTILIGFGLLMVGEYTFFSNFDKMQIVGCTLPSIVIKNNSSSITSSNSLENCFYEGFKFTTCVNQQFNTGSNYSLAFSVSMLGLPTDKYSSLLIGFAVLLFLGIQLIYQGMHYFNWVKRTRIQQILSESKIFLNGNKKFEKRLTIYFAVSGLIYIGLKVIWIIYRDNQYSNIECDGNVYNVNFLGTLSASIGTLITSSIPYIIFPLVFLGSWINYLSDLDFKKMTDHLSHESIKQIKQITVLDFDKYNKIIDSAIPQRHPKDSKLILFLRKNTFSFFKTPISEIVEILLSYKISNPQDFQPMLYNESKLSKSFIGSNDDDHNEKDKLIN
;
A
#
# COMPACT_ATOMS: atom_id res chain seq x y z
N MET A 1 -32.32 0.70 -24.66
CA MET A 1 -32.87 -0.67 -24.75
C MET A 1 -31.88 -1.56 -24.00
N ASN A 2 -32.29 -2.17 -22.88
CA ASN A 2 -31.43 -3.12 -22.17
C ASN A 2 -31.51 -4.46 -22.90
N ASP A 3 -30.45 -4.81 -23.62
CA ASP A 3 -30.24 -6.14 -24.20
C ASP A 3 -30.12 -7.17 -23.07
N GLN A 4 -30.51 -8.42 -23.33
CA GLN A 4 -30.47 -9.52 -22.35
C GLN A 4 -29.07 -9.68 -21.76
N PHE A 5 -28.03 -9.48 -22.58
CA PHE A 5 -26.63 -9.48 -22.15
C PHE A 5 -26.35 -8.45 -21.06
N THR A 6 -26.78 -7.19 -21.23
CA THR A 6 -26.54 -6.14 -20.23
C THR A 6 -27.23 -6.46 -18.91
N PHE A 7 -28.44 -7.03 -18.96
CA PHE A 7 -29.14 -7.45 -17.75
C PHE A 7 -28.40 -8.59 -17.01
N GLU A 8 -28.06 -9.66 -17.72
CA GLU A 8 -27.37 -10.82 -17.14
C GLU A 8 -25.96 -10.47 -16.66
N PHE A 9 -25.21 -9.67 -17.42
CA PHE A 9 -23.88 -9.22 -17.04
C PHE A 9 -23.91 -8.29 -15.84
N ASN A 10 -24.88 -7.38 -15.74
CA ASN A 10 -25.06 -6.56 -14.54
C ASN A 10 -25.43 -7.39 -13.31
N ASN A 11 -26.25 -8.44 -13.46
CA ASN A 11 -26.53 -9.37 -12.37
C ASN A 11 -25.26 -10.10 -11.92
N TYR A 12 -24.44 -10.57 -12.86
CA TYR A 12 -23.14 -11.17 -12.57
C TYR A 12 -22.19 -10.19 -11.85
N LEU A 13 -22.12 -8.93 -12.31
CA LEU A 13 -21.31 -7.89 -11.66
C LEU A 13 -21.80 -7.61 -10.24
N ASN A 14 -23.11 -7.57 -10.00
CA ASN A 14 -23.67 -7.34 -8.66
C ASN A 14 -23.32 -8.46 -7.67
N VAL A 15 -23.15 -9.70 -8.17
CA VAL A 15 -22.72 -10.85 -7.35
C VAL A 15 -21.21 -10.85 -7.14
N THR A 16 -20.44 -10.46 -8.15
CA THR A 16 -18.96 -10.60 -8.16
C THR A 16 -18.23 -9.40 -7.58
N GLN A 17 -18.74 -8.18 -7.81
CA GLN A 17 -18.07 -6.96 -7.36
C GLN A 17 -18.22 -6.76 -5.84
N PRO A 18 -17.13 -6.40 -5.14
CA PRO A 18 -17.24 -6.07 -3.72
C PRO A 18 -18.08 -4.81 -3.53
N LYS A 19 -19.06 -4.89 -2.61
CA LYS A 19 -19.87 -3.73 -2.21
C LYS A 19 -18.97 -2.60 -1.67
N PRO A 20 -19.33 -1.32 -1.85
CA PRO A 20 -18.53 -0.19 -1.37
C PRO A 20 -18.20 -0.28 0.13
N ILE A 21 -19.17 -0.72 0.93
CA ILE A 21 -19.02 -0.93 2.37
C ILE A 21 -17.94 -1.97 2.68
N ARG A 22 -17.85 -3.06 1.89
CA ARG A 22 -16.83 -4.09 2.05
C ARG A 22 -15.44 -3.51 1.78
N VAL A 23 -15.29 -2.72 0.72
CA VAL A 23 -14.02 -2.05 0.39
C VAL A 23 -13.62 -1.08 1.50
N LEU A 24 -14.57 -0.27 1.99
CA LEU A 24 -14.33 0.65 3.10
C LEU A 24 -13.90 -0.09 4.37
N LEU A 25 -14.56 -1.20 4.72
CA LEU A 25 -14.17 -2.02 5.86
C LEU A 25 -12.78 -2.63 5.69
N THR A 26 -12.43 -3.12 4.50
CA THR A 26 -11.07 -3.61 4.21
C THR A 26 -10.02 -2.51 4.38
N ILE A 27 -10.31 -1.29 3.93
CA ILE A 27 -9.44 -0.12 4.12
C ILE A 27 -9.27 0.19 5.62
N LEU A 28 -10.37 0.23 6.38
CA LEU A 28 -10.34 0.54 7.82
C LEU A 28 -9.61 -0.54 8.63
N ILE A 29 -9.88 -1.82 8.36
CA ILE A 29 -9.21 -2.94 9.02
C ILE A 29 -7.71 -2.94 8.69
N GLY A 30 -7.37 -2.76 7.40
CA GLY A 30 -5.98 -2.67 6.96
C GLY A 30 -5.24 -1.52 7.62
N PHE A 31 -5.86 -0.34 7.69
CA PHE A 31 -5.30 0.82 8.39
C PHE A 31 -5.11 0.54 9.89
N GLY A 32 -6.11 -0.03 10.56
CA GLY A 32 -6.04 -0.36 11.98
C GLY A 32 -4.93 -1.36 12.31
N LEU A 33 -4.78 -2.43 11.52
CA LEU A 33 -3.71 -3.41 11.70
C LEU A 33 -2.32 -2.80 11.55
N LEU A 34 -2.15 -1.90 10.58
CA LEU A 34 -0.88 -1.22 10.35
C LEU A 34 -0.57 -0.19 11.44
N MET A 35 -1.57 0.53 11.94
CA MET A 35 -1.43 1.42 13.09
C MET A 35 -1.01 0.65 14.35
N VAL A 36 -1.60 -0.52 14.61
CA VAL A 36 -1.20 -1.38 15.73
C VAL A 36 0.23 -1.86 15.56
N GLY A 37 0.59 -2.35 14.36
CA GLY A 37 1.97 -2.76 14.08
C GLY A 37 2.98 -1.63 14.28
N GLU A 38 2.61 -0.40 13.94
CA GLU A 38 3.45 0.77 14.13
C GLU A 38 3.61 1.17 15.59
N TYR A 39 2.51 1.17 16.33
CA TYR A 39 2.53 1.40 17.77
C TYR A 39 3.40 0.34 18.48
N THR A 40 3.21 -0.94 18.14
CA THR A 40 3.99 -2.05 18.69
C THR A 40 5.48 -1.90 18.37
N PHE A 41 5.83 -1.42 17.18
CA PHE A 41 7.22 -1.14 16.83
C PHE A 41 7.85 -0.16 17.82
N PHE A 42 7.24 1.01 18.05
CA PHE A 42 7.81 1.99 18.96
C PHE A 42 7.75 1.55 20.43
N SER A 43 6.68 0.88 20.86
CA SER A 43 6.55 0.42 22.25
C SER A 43 7.60 -0.64 22.62
N ASN A 44 8.12 -1.39 21.64
CA ASN A 44 9.20 -2.34 21.88
C ASN A 44 10.51 -1.67 22.33
N PHE A 45 10.64 -0.36 22.14
CA PHE A 45 11.80 0.44 22.56
C PHE A 45 11.54 1.27 23.82
N ASP A 46 10.39 1.08 24.48
CA ASP A 46 10.09 1.76 25.75
C ASP A 46 10.97 1.23 26.90
N LYS A 47 11.48 0.01 26.79
CA LYS A 47 12.39 -0.59 27.78
C LYS A 47 13.81 -0.65 27.25
N MET A 48 14.74 -0.08 27.99
CA MET A 48 16.17 -0.21 27.74
C MET A 48 16.76 -1.19 28.74
N GLN A 49 17.58 -2.11 28.27
CA GLN A 49 18.26 -3.10 29.10
C GLN A 49 19.76 -3.00 28.86
N ILE A 50 20.52 -2.65 29.90
CA ILE A 50 21.97 -2.53 29.85
C ILE A 50 22.60 -3.93 29.88
N VAL A 51 23.57 -4.17 29.01
CA VAL A 51 24.35 -5.43 28.94
C VAL A 51 25.82 -5.24 29.31
N GLY A 52 26.29 -4.01 29.37
CA GLY A 52 27.66 -3.71 29.80
C GLY A 52 27.88 -2.23 30.00
N CYS A 53 28.83 -1.91 30.86
CA CYS A 53 29.22 -0.55 31.21
C CYS A 53 30.74 -0.40 31.08
N THR A 54 31.17 0.81 30.70
CA THR A 54 32.56 1.25 30.86
C THR A 54 32.69 2.01 32.17
N LEU A 55 33.79 1.79 32.87
CA LEU A 55 34.20 2.61 33.98
C LEU A 55 34.63 4.00 33.47
N PRO A 56 34.35 5.07 34.22
CA PRO A 56 34.79 6.40 33.87
C PRO A 56 36.31 6.42 33.74
N SER A 57 36.82 7.04 32.67
CA SER A 57 38.25 7.11 32.41
C SER A 57 38.94 7.85 33.55
N ILE A 58 39.70 7.13 34.38
CA ILE A 58 40.63 7.75 35.31
C ILE A 58 41.73 8.35 34.44
N VAL A 59 41.72 9.68 34.27
CA VAL A 59 42.88 10.39 33.73
C VAL A 59 44.00 10.19 34.74
N ILE A 60 44.86 9.21 34.50
CA ILE A 60 46.12 9.09 35.22
C ILE A 60 46.88 10.36 34.87
N LYS A 61 47.02 11.27 35.83
CA LYS A 61 47.60 12.62 35.65
C LYS A 61 48.97 12.66 34.96
N ASN A 62 49.64 11.51 34.76
CA ASN A 62 50.99 11.44 34.22
C ASN A 62 51.14 10.72 32.87
N ASN A 63 50.07 10.21 32.25
CA ASN A 63 50.14 9.72 30.88
C ASN A 63 48.80 9.98 30.18
N SER A 64 48.84 10.73 29.08
CA SER A 64 47.68 11.13 28.26
C SER A 64 46.94 9.97 27.58
N SER A 65 47.22 8.72 27.97
CA SER A 65 46.46 7.55 27.56
C SER A 65 45.33 7.31 28.56
N SER A 66 44.12 7.76 28.25
CA SER A 66 42.92 7.25 28.94
C SER A 66 42.83 5.74 28.68
N ILE A 67 43.01 4.92 29.71
CA ILE A 67 42.69 3.50 29.61
C ILE A 67 41.17 3.41 29.68
N THR A 68 40.51 3.38 28.52
CA THR A 68 39.09 3.07 28.45
C THR A 68 38.93 1.62 28.86
N SER A 69 38.32 1.37 30.02
CA SER A 69 37.99 0.00 30.45
C SER A 69 37.13 -0.69 29.38
N SER A 70 37.32 -1.98 29.17
CA SER A 70 36.43 -2.77 28.31
C SER A 70 34.99 -2.72 28.83
N ASN A 71 34.00 -2.73 27.93
CA ASN A 71 32.60 -2.83 28.30
C ASN A 71 32.31 -4.20 28.90
N SER A 72 31.91 -4.27 30.18
CA SER A 72 31.54 -5.52 30.85
C SER A 72 30.33 -5.33 31.76
N LEU A 73 29.60 -6.42 32.04
CA LEU A 73 28.50 -6.41 32.99
C LEU A 73 28.99 -6.17 34.43
N GLU A 74 30.16 -6.69 34.78
CA GLU A 74 30.77 -6.53 36.10
C GLU A 74 31.05 -5.05 36.42
N ASN A 75 31.47 -4.26 35.44
CA ASN A 75 31.70 -2.83 35.59
C ASN A 75 30.43 -2.06 35.98
N CYS A 76 29.24 -2.56 35.60
CA CYS A 76 27.98 -1.93 36.01
C CYS A 76 27.70 -2.06 37.51
N PHE A 77 28.31 -3.04 38.18
CA PHE A 77 28.17 -3.31 39.62
C PHE A 77 29.40 -2.87 40.44
N TYR A 78 30.33 -2.14 39.82
CA TYR A 78 31.57 -1.67 40.43
C TYR A 78 31.33 -0.73 41.63
N GLU A 79 32.26 -0.71 42.58
CA GLU A 79 32.24 0.14 43.79
C GLU A 79 30.91 0.11 44.57
N GLY A 80 30.36 -1.09 44.76
CA GLY A 80 29.18 -1.27 45.61
C GLY A 80 27.91 -0.69 44.99
N PHE A 81 27.66 -0.96 43.70
CA PHE A 81 26.42 -0.60 43.00
C PHE A 81 26.25 0.90 42.73
N LYS A 82 27.34 1.68 42.66
CA LYS A 82 27.27 3.13 42.45
C LYS A 82 26.50 3.49 41.18
N PHE A 83 26.82 2.83 40.06
CA PHE A 83 26.14 3.03 38.79
C PHE A 83 24.66 2.59 38.83
N THR A 84 24.35 1.36 39.27
CA THR A 84 22.96 0.88 39.30
C THR A 84 22.08 1.63 40.30
N THR A 85 22.64 2.13 41.41
CA THR A 85 21.94 3.01 42.34
C THR A 85 21.60 4.35 41.68
N CYS A 86 22.54 4.94 40.93
CA CYS A 86 22.30 6.15 40.15
C CYS A 86 21.23 5.93 39.07
N VAL A 87 21.28 4.83 38.32
CA VAL A 87 20.24 4.48 37.33
C VAL A 87 18.87 4.33 38.00
N ASN A 88 18.80 3.67 39.15
CA ASN A 88 17.56 3.57 39.92
C ASN A 88 17.05 4.95 40.36
N GLN A 89 17.92 5.85 40.78
CA GLN A 89 17.52 7.21 41.16
C GLN A 89 17.05 8.05 39.97
N GLN A 90 17.71 7.96 38.81
CA GLN A 90 17.37 8.75 37.63
C GLN A 90 16.13 8.25 36.89
N PHE A 91 15.97 6.92 36.80
CA PHE A 91 14.92 6.31 35.98
C PHE A 91 13.89 5.52 36.78
N ASN A 92 13.99 5.51 38.12
CA ASN A 92 13.07 4.83 39.03
C ASN A 92 12.83 3.36 38.64
N THR A 93 13.90 2.58 38.59
CA THR A 93 13.84 1.16 38.16
C THR A 93 13.22 0.23 39.21
N GLY A 94 13.03 0.73 40.43
CA GLY A 94 12.46 -0.01 41.57
C GLY A 94 13.46 -0.86 42.35
N SER A 95 14.72 -0.94 41.89
CA SER A 95 15.77 -1.70 42.55
C SER A 95 17.17 -1.19 42.19
N ASN A 96 18.05 -1.10 43.18
CA ASN A 96 19.48 -0.78 42.99
C ASN A 96 20.26 -1.87 42.26
N TYR A 97 19.60 -2.97 41.85
CA TYR A 97 20.19 -4.06 41.05
C TYR A 97 19.65 -4.10 39.62
N SER A 98 18.66 -3.26 39.28
CA SER A 98 18.07 -3.29 37.94
C SER A 98 18.95 -2.56 36.93
N LEU A 99 19.27 -3.26 35.85
CA LEU A 99 19.90 -2.72 34.65
C LEU A 99 18.89 -2.42 33.53
N ALA A 100 17.60 -2.65 33.82
CA ALA A 100 16.52 -2.32 32.92
C ALA A 100 15.77 -1.09 33.44
N PHE A 101 15.51 -0.15 32.54
CA PHE A 101 14.73 1.04 32.84
C PHE A 101 13.78 1.37 31.68
N SER A 102 12.69 2.05 32.02
CA SER A 102 11.69 2.46 31.03
C SER A 102 11.91 3.92 30.66
N VAL A 103 11.97 4.19 29.36
CA VAL A 103 12.01 5.53 28.81
C VAL A 103 10.78 5.69 27.93
N SER A 104 10.02 6.77 28.12
CA SER A 104 8.88 7.08 27.25
C SER A 104 9.31 7.04 25.77
N MET A 105 8.42 6.58 24.90
CA MET A 105 8.58 6.66 23.46
C MET A 105 9.02 8.07 23.01
N LEU A 106 8.47 9.14 23.59
CA LEU A 106 8.82 10.53 23.25
C LEU A 106 10.20 10.98 23.75
N GLY A 107 10.85 10.18 24.59
CA GLY A 107 12.11 10.50 25.25
C GLY A 107 11.91 11.19 26.60
N LEU A 108 13.03 11.58 27.21
CA LEU A 108 13.05 12.42 28.41
C LEU A 108 13.01 13.91 28.00
N PRO A 109 12.71 14.85 28.92
CA PRO A 109 12.72 16.29 28.59
C PRO A 109 14.06 16.81 28.05
N THR A 110 15.17 16.11 28.31
CA THR A 110 16.51 16.41 27.78
C THR A 110 16.71 15.94 26.34
N ASP A 111 15.84 15.05 25.85
CA ASP A 111 15.87 14.52 24.50
C ASP A 111 15.19 15.50 23.53
N LYS A 112 16.03 16.23 22.78
CA LYS A 112 15.57 17.30 21.89
C LYS A 112 15.02 16.78 20.56
N TYR A 113 15.41 15.59 20.12
CA TYR A 113 15.17 15.14 18.75
C TYR A 113 14.31 13.89 18.62
N SER A 114 14.19 13.03 19.64
CA SER A 114 13.38 11.80 19.52
C SER A 114 11.92 12.09 19.23
N SER A 115 11.30 13.02 19.94
CA SER A 115 9.91 13.42 19.72
C SER A 115 9.69 13.97 18.30
N LEU A 116 10.64 14.75 17.79
CA LEU A 116 10.63 15.29 16.44
C LEU A 116 10.78 14.19 15.39
N LEU A 117 11.74 13.28 15.56
CA LEU A 117 11.96 12.14 14.64
C LEU A 117 10.73 11.23 14.58
N ILE A 118 10.12 10.92 15.73
CA ILE A 118 8.87 10.17 15.80
C ILE A 118 7.74 10.95 15.13
N GLY A 119 7.61 12.25 15.39
CA GLY A 119 6.60 13.09 14.75
C GLY A 119 6.70 13.03 13.22
N PHE A 120 7.92 13.14 12.68
CA PHE A 120 8.16 12.97 11.24
C PHE A 120 7.85 11.55 10.75
N ALA A 121 8.21 10.51 11.51
CA ALA A 121 7.92 9.13 11.15
C ALA A 121 6.42 8.84 11.09
N VAL A 122 5.66 9.32 12.08
CA VAL A 122 4.20 9.20 12.12
C VAL A 122 3.56 9.98 10.98
N LEU A 123 3.99 11.21 10.70
CA LEU A 123 3.48 11.99 9.57
C LEU A 123 3.74 11.30 8.23
N LEU A 124 4.95 10.77 8.03
CA LEU A 124 5.31 10.05 6.82
C LEU A 124 4.51 8.75 6.68
N PHE A 125 4.36 8.00 7.77
CA PHE A 125 3.52 6.80 7.81
C PHE A 125 2.07 7.11 7.43
N LEU A 126 1.44 8.09 8.09
CA LEU A 126 0.07 8.49 7.81
C LEU A 126 -0.08 8.96 6.36
N GLY A 127 0.89 9.72 5.83
CA GLY A 127 0.91 10.13 4.44
C GLY A 127 0.96 8.95 3.46
N ILE A 128 1.84 7.97 3.71
CA ILE A 128 1.93 6.75 2.89
C ILE A 128 0.62 5.97 2.95
N GLN A 129 0.04 5.80 4.15
CA GLN A 129 -1.22 5.07 4.33
C GLN A 129 -2.37 5.75 3.61
N LEU A 130 -2.55 7.07 3.77
CA LEU A 130 -3.64 7.81 3.12
C LEU A 130 -3.56 7.71 1.59
N ILE A 131 -2.35 7.84 1.03
CA ILE A 131 -2.15 7.72 -0.42
C ILE A 131 -2.42 6.28 -0.87
N TYR A 132 -1.91 5.28 -0.14
CA TYR A 132 -2.15 3.86 -0.43
C TYR A 132 -3.65 3.53 -0.44
N GLN A 133 -4.38 3.88 0.62
CA GLN A 133 -5.80 3.59 0.76
C GLN A 133 -6.64 4.38 -0.24
N GLY A 134 -6.32 5.66 -0.45
CA GLY A 134 -6.98 6.48 -1.47
C GLY A 134 -6.81 5.90 -2.87
N MET A 135 -5.61 5.44 -3.20
CA MET A 135 -5.35 4.76 -4.47
C MET A 135 -6.07 3.43 -4.60
N HIS A 136 -6.10 2.62 -3.53
CA HIS A 136 -6.84 1.36 -3.52
C HIS A 136 -8.33 1.60 -3.82
N TYR A 137 -8.91 2.64 -3.21
CA TYR A 137 -10.27 3.09 -3.51
C TYR A 137 -10.45 3.53 -4.97
N PHE A 138 -9.58 4.41 -5.49
CA PHE A 138 -9.68 4.86 -6.89
C PHE A 138 -9.48 3.73 -7.90
N ASN A 139 -8.63 2.76 -7.60
CA ASN A 139 -8.47 1.57 -8.44
C ASN A 139 -9.74 0.71 -8.45
N TRP A 140 -10.38 0.52 -7.30
CA TRP A 140 -11.68 -0.14 -7.24
C TRP A 140 -12.74 0.62 -8.04
N VAL A 141 -12.85 1.96 -7.87
CA VAL A 141 -13.79 2.79 -8.65
C VAL A 141 -13.53 2.67 -10.15
N LYS A 142 -12.28 2.84 -10.59
CA LYS A 142 -11.86 2.72 -11.99
C LYS A 142 -12.26 1.35 -12.55
N ARG A 143 -11.97 0.28 -11.81
CA ARG A 143 -12.31 -1.09 -12.22
C ARG A 143 -13.81 -1.30 -12.35
N THR A 144 -14.58 -0.94 -11.32
CA THR A 144 -16.05 -1.03 -11.34
C THR A 144 -16.63 -0.27 -12.53
N ARG A 145 -16.14 0.93 -12.82
CA ARG A 145 -16.61 1.73 -13.95
C ARG A 145 -16.26 1.10 -15.30
N ILE A 146 -15.04 0.58 -15.48
CA ILE A 146 -14.68 -0.13 -16.72
C ILE A 146 -15.61 -1.34 -16.94
N GLN A 147 -15.89 -2.11 -15.88
CA GLN A 147 -16.76 -3.28 -15.95
C GLN A 147 -18.23 -2.90 -16.25
N GLN A 148 -18.74 -1.81 -15.68
CA GLN A 148 -20.07 -1.28 -15.98
C GLN A 148 -20.18 -0.75 -17.41
N ILE A 149 -19.17 0.00 -17.89
CA ILE A 149 -19.11 0.45 -19.29
C ILE A 149 -19.11 -0.76 -20.23
N LEU A 150 -18.34 -1.81 -19.91
CA LEU A 150 -18.32 -3.04 -20.69
C LEU A 150 -19.72 -3.70 -20.76
N SER A 151 -20.42 -3.80 -19.63
CA SER A 151 -21.77 -4.37 -19.53
C SER A 151 -22.78 -3.68 -20.46
N GLU A 152 -22.74 -2.35 -20.50
CA GLU A 152 -23.74 -1.53 -21.22
C GLU A 152 -23.36 -1.24 -22.67
N SER A 153 -22.07 -1.18 -23.00
CA SER A 153 -21.61 -0.77 -24.33
C SER A 153 -20.92 -1.87 -25.13
N LYS A 154 -20.58 -3.01 -24.50
CA LYS A 154 -19.70 -4.05 -25.05
C LYS A 154 -18.34 -3.48 -25.50
N ILE A 155 -17.89 -2.39 -24.87
CA ILE A 155 -16.59 -1.76 -25.11
C ILE A 155 -15.71 -1.93 -23.87
N PHE A 156 -14.59 -2.63 -24.04
CA PHE A 156 -13.56 -2.74 -23.02
C PHE A 156 -12.54 -1.60 -23.17
N LEU A 157 -12.23 -0.93 -22.07
CA LEU A 157 -11.27 0.17 -22.06
C LEU A 157 -9.90 -0.35 -21.58
N ASN A 158 -8.95 -0.43 -22.52
CA ASN A 158 -7.61 -0.93 -22.23
C ASN A 158 -6.75 0.19 -21.63
N GLY A 159 -6.60 0.19 -20.31
CA GLY A 159 -5.78 1.14 -19.56
C GLY A 159 -4.29 0.85 -19.68
N ASN A 160 -3.51 1.77 -20.24
CA ASN A 160 -2.05 1.70 -20.23
C ASN A 160 -1.46 2.06 -18.84
N LYS A 161 -0.38 1.37 -18.45
CA LYS A 161 0.27 1.33 -17.12
C LYS A 161 1.00 2.62 -16.66
N LYS A 162 0.57 3.80 -17.10
CA LYS A 162 1.39 5.03 -17.00
C LYS A 162 1.50 5.60 -15.59
N PHE A 163 0.40 5.65 -14.84
CA PHE A 163 0.37 6.26 -13.50
C PHE A 163 0.80 5.26 -12.42
N GLU A 164 0.46 3.99 -12.64
CA GLU A 164 0.73 2.85 -11.77
C GLU A 164 2.24 2.67 -11.51
N LYS A 165 3.06 2.76 -12.56
CA LYS A 165 4.53 2.70 -12.43
C LYS A 165 5.08 3.85 -11.56
N ARG A 166 4.58 5.07 -11.76
CA ARG A 166 5.03 6.24 -10.96
C ARG A 166 4.69 6.06 -9.49
N LEU A 167 3.53 5.50 -9.20
CA LEU A 167 3.07 5.28 -7.84
C LEU A 167 3.80 4.12 -7.17
N THR A 168 4.15 3.06 -7.91
CA THR A 168 5.07 2.01 -7.41
C THR A 168 6.38 2.61 -6.91
N ILE A 169 6.98 3.48 -7.74
CA ILE A 169 8.25 4.13 -7.44
C ILE A 169 8.08 5.05 -6.23
N TYR A 170 6.98 5.80 -6.17
CA TYR A 170 6.64 6.64 -5.01
C TYR A 170 6.61 5.83 -3.72
N PHE A 171 5.86 4.72 -3.66
CA PHE A 171 5.78 3.88 -2.46
C PHE A 171 7.12 3.26 -2.07
N ALA A 172 7.91 2.84 -3.06
CA ALA A 172 9.24 2.28 -2.81
C ALA A 172 10.16 3.34 -2.19
N VAL A 173 10.22 4.55 -2.77
CA VAL A 173 11.07 5.64 -2.26
C VAL A 173 10.60 6.13 -0.90
N SER A 174 9.30 6.35 -0.71
CA SER A 174 8.75 6.79 0.58
C SER A 174 8.95 5.73 1.66
N GLY A 175 8.81 4.45 1.31
CA GLY A 175 9.09 3.33 2.20
C GLY A 175 10.55 3.29 2.64
N LEU A 176 11.50 3.47 1.71
CA LEU A 176 12.93 3.54 2.04
C LEU A 176 13.28 4.71 2.96
N ILE A 177 12.74 5.91 2.68
CA ILE A 177 12.95 7.09 3.53
C ILE A 177 12.43 6.82 4.95
N TYR A 178 11.25 6.23 5.04
CA TYR A 178 10.62 5.92 6.32
C TYR A 178 11.41 4.87 7.13
N ILE A 179 11.89 3.80 6.48
CA ILE A 179 12.77 2.81 7.12
C ILE A 179 14.06 3.47 7.58
N GLY A 180 14.67 4.32 6.75
CA GLY A 180 15.86 5.08 7.10
C GLY A 180 15.64 5.98 8.33
N LEU A 181 14.49 6.64 8.42
CA LEU A 181 14.12 7.46 9.58
C LEU A 181 13.99 6.63 10.86
N LYS A 182 13.42 5.43 10.78
CA LYS A 182 13.37 4.50 11.92
C LYS A 182 14.76 4.05 12.37
N VAL A 183 15.65 3.73 11.43
CA VAL A 183 17.04 3.38 11.75
C VAL A 183 17.75 4.55 12.44
N ILE A 184 17.61 5.76 11.91
CA ILE A 184 18.18 6.98 12.50
C ILE A 184 17.64 7.19 13.92
N TRP A 185 16.33 7.00 14.12
CA TRP A 185 15.73 7.13 15.44
C TRP A 185 16.27 6.10 16.45
N ILE A 186 16.41 4.83 16.06
CA ILE A 186 17.00 3.79 16.92
C ILE A 186 18.43 4.18 17.30
N ILE A 187 19.27 4.53 16.33
CA ILE A 187 20.68 4.91 16.57
C ILE A 187 20.77 6.15 17.45
N TYR A 188 19.94 7.16 17.18
CA TYR A 188 19.90 8.39 17.97
C TYR A 188 19.49 8.11 19.42
N ARG A 189 18.45 7.29 19.61
CA ARG A 189 17.96 6.90 20.93
C ARG A 189 19.04 6.11 21.69
N ASP A 190 19.63 5.08 21.08
CA ASP A 190 20.71 4.30 21.70
C ASP A 190 21.88 5.21 22.12
N ASN A 191 22.30 6.14 21.27
CA ASN A 191 23.39 7.08 21.57
C ASN A 191 23.04 8.13 22.64
N GLN A 192 21.78 8.59 22.68
CA GLN A 192 21.33 9.59 23.65
C GLN A 192 21.31 9.00 25.07
N TYR A 193 21.00 7.72 25.20
CA TYR A 193 20.92 7.03 26.48
C TYR A 193 22.17 6.20 26.81
N SER A 194 23.13 6.06 25.89
CA SER A 194 24.38 5.33 26.14
C SER A 194 25.33 6.06 27.09
N ASN A 195 25.21 7.37 27.26
CA ASN A 195 26.07 8.13 28.17
C ASN A 195 25.25 8.55 29.39
N ILE A 196 25.49 7.91 30.54
CA ILE A 196 24.78 8.18 31.79
C ILE A 196 25.75 8.83 32.76
N GLU A 197 25.43 10.04 33.21
CA GLU A 197 26.22 10.77 34.19
C GLU A 197 25.75 10.44 35.62
N CYS A 198 26.68 9.98 36.46
CA CYS A 198 26.44 9.59 37.85
C CYS A 198 27.51 10.21 38.76
N ASP A 199 27.09 11.09 39.67
CA ASP A 199 27.98 11.83 40.59
C ASP A 199 29.17 12.52 39.88
N GLY A 200 28.91 13.15 38.73
CA GLY A 200 29.93 13.83 37.91
C GLY A 200 30.83 12.91 37.08
N ASN A 201 30.61 11.59 37.11
CA ASN A 201 31.31 10.62 36.27
C ASN A 201 30.40 10.14 35.13
N VAL A 202 30.92 10.11 33.91
CA VAL A 202 30.16 9.61 32.75
C VAL A 202 30.49 8.13 32.52
N TYR A 203 29.45 7.30 32.54
CA TYR A 203 29.50 5.88 32.20
C TYR A 203 28.95 5.71 30.78
N ASN A 204 29.72 5.07 29.89
CA ASN A 204 29.18 4.66 28.60
C ASN A 204 28.62 3.24 28.74
N VAL A 205 27.36 3.05 28.36
CA VAL A 205 26.62 1.80 28.48
C VAL A 205 26.23 1.25 27.12
N ASN A 206 26.22 -0.08 27.02
CA ASN A 206 25.72 -0.80 25.87
C ASN A 206 24.37 -1.44 26.22
N PHE A 207 23.42 -1.38 25.28
CA PHE A 207 22.09 -1.97 25.44
C PHE A 207 21.95 -3.31 24.72
N LEU A 208 21.10 -4.20 25.26
CA LEU A 208 20.70 -5.46 24.62
C LEU A 208 20.00 -5.21 23.28
N GLY A 209 19.24 -4.12 23.18
CA GLY A 209 18.35 -3.78 22.07
C GLY A 209 18.96 -2.92 20.95
N THR A 210 20.28 -3.04 20.70
CA THR A 210 20.94 -2.30 19.60
C THR A 210 20.31 -2.61 18.23
N LEU A 211 20.66 -1.82 17.21
CA LEU A 211 20.19 -1.98 15.83
C LEU A 211 20.23 -3.46 15.36
N SER A 212 21.27 -4.22 15.72
CA SER A 212 21.43 -5.64 15.36
C SER A 212 20.38 -6.56 15.98
N ALA A 213 20.00 -6.33 17.25
CA ALA A 213 18.95 -7.08 17.93
C ALA A 213 17.56 -6.69 17.42
N SER A 214 17.40 -5.45 16.97
CA SER A 214 16.16 -4.88 16.49
C SER A 214 15.89 -5.12 14.99
N ILE A 215 16.79 -5.79 14.26
CA ILE A 215 16.62 -6.11 12.84
C ILE A 215 15.31 -6.85 12.59
N GLY A 216 14.96 -7.82 13.44
CA GLY A 216 13.71 -8.58 13.30
C GLY A 216 12.47 -7.68 13.34
N THR A 217 12.40 -6.79 14.34
CA THR A 217 11.31 -5.82 14.51
C THR A 217 11.28 -4.77 13.39
N LEU A 218 12.46 -4.36 12.91
CA LEU A 218 12.58 -3.46 11.78
C LEU A 218 12.09 -4.12 10.49
N ILE A 219 12.47 -5.37 10.23
CA ILE A 219 12.00 -6.14 9.07
C ILE A 219 10.48 -6.30 9.13
N THR A 220 9.92 -6.78 10.26
CA THR A 220 8.49 -7.02 10.37
C THR A 220 7.66 -5.75 10.21
N SER A 221 8.10 -4.63 10.78
CA SER A 221 7.45 -3.33 10.59
C SER A 221 7.66 -2.74 9.19
N SER A 222 8.68 -3.20 8.45
CA SER A 222 8.98 -2.77 7.07
C SER A 222 8.22 -3.58 6.01
N ILE A 223 7.73 -4.77 6.34
CA ILE A 223 7.00 -5.66 5.41
C ILE A 223 5.88 -4.94 4.64
N PRO A 224 5.02 -4.11 5.26
CA PRO A 224 3.97 -3.41 4.53
C PRO A 224 4.50 -2.55 3.38
N TYR A 225 5.66 -1.91 3.56
CA TYR A 225 6.28 -1.04 2.55
C TYR A 225 6.90 -1.82 1.39
N ILE A 226 7.17 -3.11 1.57
CA ILE A 226 7.58 -4.03 0.51
C ILE A 226 6.35 -4.58 -0.20
N ILE A 227 5.31 -4.95 0.57
CA ILE A 227 4.06 -5.50 0.04
C ILE A 227 3.30 -4.46 -0.78
N PHE A 228 3.28 -3.19 -0.37
CA PHE A 228 2.51 -2.14 -1.06
C PHE A 228 2.89 -1.99 -2.55
N PRO A 229 4.17 -1.82 -2.92
CA PRO A 229 4.60 -1.86 -4.31
C PRO A 229 4.20 -3.15 -5.04
N LEU A 230 4.30 -4.31 -4.37
CA LEU A 230 3.99 -5.62 -4.96
C LEU A 230 2.49 -5.82 -5.23
N VAL A 231 1.63 -5.45 -4.28
CA VAL A 231 0.17 -5.47 -4.44
C VAL A 231 -0.23 -4.59 -5.62
N PHE A 232 0.41 -3.43 -5.72
CA PHE A 232 0.22 -2.55 -6.85
C PHE A 232 0.63 -3.26 -8.14
N LEU A 233 1.86 -3.77 -8.28
CA LEU A 233 2.30 -4.54 -9.45
C LEU A 233 1.34 -5.70 -9.83
N GLY A 234 0.81 -6.43 -8.84
CA GLY A 234 -0.07 -7.59 -9.04
C GLY A 234 -1.53 -7.25 -9.37
N SER A 235 -2.13 -6.27 -8.69
CA SER A 235 -3.54 -5.87 -8.88
C SER A 235 -3.85 -5.34 -10.29
N TRP A 236 -2.82 -5.03 -11.08
CA TRP A 236 -2.95 -4.43 -12.41
C TRP A 236 -2.92 -5.43 -13.56
N ILE A 237 -2.61 -6.70 -13.30
CA ILE A 237 -2.31 -7.66 -14.37
C ILE A 237 -3.52 -7.83 -15.32
N ASN A 238 -4.76 -7.62 -14.85
CA ASN A 238 -5.91 -7.41 -15.73
C ASN A 238 -7.10 -6.81 -14.93
N TYR A 239 -7.71 -5.71 -15.38
CA TYR A 239 -8.96 -5.23 -14.75
C TYR A 239 -10.09 -6.26 -14.84
N LEU A 240 -9.99 -7.19 -15.79
CA LEU A 240 -10.90 -8.34 -15.94
C LEU A 240 -10.42 -9.60 -15.20
N SER A 241 -9.25 -9.64 -14.54
CA SER A 241 -8.76 -10.88 -13.88
C SER A 241 -9.73 -11.43 -12.85
N ASP A 242 -10.52 -10.56 -12.23
CA ASP A 242 -11.50 -10.95 -11.19
C ASP A 242 -12.84 -11.36 -11.79
N LEU A 243 -13.09 -11.06 -13.08
CA LEU A 243 -14.20 -11.66 -13.78
C LEU A 243 -13.77 -13.08 -14.12
N ASP A 244 -14.10 -13.99 -13.21
CA ASP A 244 -14.02 -15.41 -13.48
C ASP A 244 -14.94 -15.72 -14.66
N PHE A 245 -14.37 -15.72 -15.88
CA PHE A 245 -15.10 -15.98 -17.12
C PHE A 245 -15.81 -17.33 -17.08
N LYS A 246 -15.26 -18.31 -16.34
CA LYS A 246 -15.93 -19.59 -16.11
C LYS A 246 -17.23 -19.39 -15.33
N LYS A 247 -17.20 -18.69 -14.18
CA LYS A 247 -18.44 -18.34 -13.44
C LYS A 247 -19.37 -17.44 -14.24
N MET A 248 -18.82 -16.59 -15.11
CA MET A 248 -19.61 -15.74 -15.98
C MET A 248 -20.49 -16.58 -16.93
N THR A 249 -19.99 -17.72 -17.44
CA THR A 249 -20.80 -18.67 -18.24
C THR A 249 -21.93 -19.36 -17.47
N ASP A 250 -21.83 -19.45 -16.15
CA ASP A 250 -22.91 -20.00 -15.31
C ASP A 250 -24.05 -19.00 -15.09
N HIS A 251 -23.79 -17.70 -15.27
CA HIS A 251 -24.76 -16.62 -15.07
C HIS A 251 -25.36 -16.07 -16.36
N LEU A 252 -24.76 -16.39 -17.51
CA LEU A 252 -25.18 -15.92 -18.82
C LEU A 252 -25.91 -17.01 -19.59
N SER A 253 -26.96 -16.62 -20.31
CA SER A 253 -27.57 -17.47 -21.33
C SER A 253 -26.63 -17.71 -22.51
N HIS A 254 -26.90 -18.78 -23.28
CA HIS A 254 -26.11 -19.10 -24.48
C HIS A 254 -26.06 -17.94 -25.48
N GLU A 255 -27.18 -17.21 -25.64
CA GLU A 255 -27.26 -16.04 -26.50
C GLU A 255 -26.36 -14.90 -26.00
N SER A 256 -26.37 -14.60 -24.70
CA SER A 256 -25.46 -13.61 -24.11
C SER A 256 -23.99 -14.01 -24.24
N ILE A 257 -23.65 -15.29 -24.10
CA ILE A 257 -22.30 -15.79 -24.31
C ILE A 257 -21.83 -15.52 -25.75
N LYS A 258 -22.69 -15.73 -26.76
CA LYS A 258 -22.38 -15.38 -28.16
C LYS A 258 -22.09 -13.89 -28.34
N GLN A 259 -22.76 -13.02 -27.58
CA GLN A 259 -22.54 -11.58 -27.64
C GLN A 259 -21.17 -11.14 -27.08
N ILE A 260 -20.49 -11.98 -26.29
CA ILE A 260 -19.11 -11.71 -25.82
C ILE A 260 -18.16 -11.54 -27.01
N LYS A 261 -18.37 -12.27 -28.12
CA LYS A 261 -17.56 -12.14 -29.34
C LYS A 261 -17.67 -10.76 -30.01
N GLN A 262 -18.71 -9.97 -29.66
CA GLN A 262 -18.91 -8.62 -30.16
C GLN A 262 -18.19 -7.55 -29.32
N ILE A 263 -17.52 -7.94 -28.23
CA ILE A 263 -16.79 -7.01 -27.38
C ILE A 263 -15.62 -6.42 -28.16
N THR A 264 -15.56 -5.10 -28.16
CA THR A 264 -14.49 -4.33 -28.78
C THR A 264 -13.62 -3.64 -27.73
N VAL A 265 -12.33 -3.51 -28.00
CA VAL A 265 -11.34 -2.83 -27.17
C VAL A 265 -11.10 -1.42 -27.71
N LEU A 266 -11.12 -0.44 -26.81
CA LEU A 266 -10.75 0.94 -27.07
C LEU A 266 -9.55 1.31 -26.18
N ASP A 267 -8.55 1.95 -26.77
CA ASP A 267 -7.41 2.49 -26.03
C ASP A 267 -7.85 3.63 -25.09
N PHE A 268 -7.38 3.60 -23.86
CA PHE A 268 -7.67 4.61 -22.85
C PHE A 268 -7.25 6.04 -23.26
N ASP A 269 -6.18 6.21 -24.04
CA ASP A 269 -5.76 7.52 -24.53
C ASP A 269 -6.78 8.07 -25.54
N LYS A 270 -7.38 7.20 -26.37
CA LYS A 270 -8.49 7.59 -27.28
C LYS A 270 -9.76 7.88 -26.48
N TYR A 271 -10.09 7.05 -25.49
CA TYR A 271 -11.21 7.28 -24.59
C TYR A 271 -11.15 8.69 -23.98
N ASN A 272 -10.01 9.09 -23.41
CA ASN A 272 -9.85 10.40 -22.79
C ASN A 272 -10.12 11.53 -23.79
N LYS A 273 -9.60 11.44 -25.02
CA LYS A 273 -9.85 12.45 -26.07
C LYS A 273 -11.33 12.57 -26.42
N ILE A 274 -12.04 11.43 -26.53
CA ILE A 274 -13.47 11.40 -26.84
C ILE A 274 -14.26 12.08 -25.71
N ILE A 275 -14.00 11.70 -24.46
CA ILE A 275 -14.68 12.29 -23.28
C ILE A 275 -14.35 13.77 -23.13
N ASP A 276 -13.09 14.16 -23.31
CA ASP A 276 -12.64 15.55 -23.18
C ASP A 276 -13.29 16.50 -24.18
N SER A 277 -13.65 15.99 -25.36
CA SER A 277 -14.39 16.72 -26.39
C SER A 277 -15.90 16.69 -26.15
N ALA A 278 -16.47 15.52 -25.83
CA ALA A 278 -17.91 15.34 -25.76
C ALA A 278 -18.55 15.99 -24.52
N ILE A 279 -17.88 15.93 -23.36
CA ILE A 279 -18.43 16.47 -22.11
C ILE A 279 -18.67 17.98 -22.15
N PRO A 280 -17.72 18.83 -22.61
CA PRO A 280 -17.98 20.27 -22.78
C PRO A 280 -19.09 20.59 -23.77
N GLN A 281 -19.23 19.80 -24.84
CA GLN A 281 -20.28 20.00 -25.84
C GLN A 281 -21.68 19.71 -25.29
N ARG A 282 -21.80 18.68 -24.44
CA ARG A 282 -23.08 18.34 -23.77
C ARG A 282 -23.43 19.27 -22.63
N HIS A 283 -22.42 19.78 -21.90
CA HIS A 283 -22.61 20.64 -20.73
C HIS A 283 -21.94 22.01 -20.89
N PRO A 284 -22.33 22.83 -21.88
CA PRO A 284 -21.64 24.09 -22.17
C PRO A 284 -21.81 25.14 -21.08
N LYS A 285 -22.80 24.98 -20.19
CA LYS A 285 -23.11 25.91 -19.09
C LYS A 285 -22.43 25.52 -17.77
N ASP A 286 -21.77 24.36 -17.70
CA ASP A 286 -21.13 23.91 -16.47
C ASP A 286 -19.85 24.72 -16.19
N SER A 287 -19.59 24.97 -14.90
CA SER A 287 -18.36 25.64 -14.49
C SER A 287 -17.12 24.77 -14.76
N LYS A 288 -15.94 25.40 -14.84
CA LYS A 288 -14.67 24.69 -15.09
C LYS A 288 -14.43 23.53 -14.10
N LEU A 289 -14.78 23.72 -12.82
CA LEU A 289 -14.64 22.68 -11.80
C LEU A 289 -15.58 21.50 -12.06
N ILE A 290 -16.85 21.77 -12.41
CA ILE A 290 -17.82 20.72 -12.70
C ILE A 290 -17.41 19.96 -13.96
N LEU A 291 -16.96 20.65 -15.00
CA LEU A 291 -16.43 20.03 -16.21
C LEU A 291 -15.21 19.15 -15.91
N PHE A 292 -14.30 19.58 -15.05
CA PHE A 292 -13.17 18.77 -14.62
C PHE A 292 -13.63 17.46 -13.95
N LEU A 293 -14.58 17.54 -13.00
CA LEU A 293 -15.12 16.35 -12.33
C LEU A 293 -15.84 15.41 -13.31
N ARG A 294 -16.52 15.96 -14.32
CA ARG A 294 -17.20 15.18 -15.35
C ARG A 294 -16.24 14.48 -16.32
N LYS A 295 -15.15 15.16 -16.71
CA LYS A 295 -14.13 14.61 -17.61
C LYS A 295 -13.34 13.48 -16.96
N ASN A 296 -13.09 13.55 -15.66
CA ASN A 296 -12.37 12.53 -14.89
C ASN A 296 -13.30 11.37 -14.50
N THR A 297 -13.86 10.70 -15.51
CA THR A 297 -14.90 9.67 -15.37
C THR A 297 -14.49 8.47 -14.52
N PHE A 298 -13.21 8.15 -14.38
CA PHE A 298 -12.74 7.03 -13.54
C PHE A 298 -12.39 7.41 -12.11
N SER A 299 -12.32 8.70 -11.80
CA SER A 299 -12.06 9.19 -10.46
C SER A 299 -13.34 9.65 -9.76
N PHE A 300 -14.33 10.13 -10.52
CA PHE A 300 -15.54 10.73 -9.97
C PHE A 300 -16.82 10.18 -10.58
N PHE A 301 -17.87 10.14 -9.77
CA PHE A 301 -19.19 9.69 -10.20
C PHE A 301 -20.06 10.77 -10.85
N LYS A 302 -19.48 11.95 -11.16
CA LYS A 302 -20.24 13.11 -11.65
C LYS A 302 -20.87 12.88 -13.02
N THR A 303 -20.20 12.12 -13.89
CA THR A 303 -20.74 11.67 -15.17
C THR A 303 -21.37 10.28 -14.99
N PRO A 304 -22.68 10.11 -15.24
CA PRO A 304 -23.34 8.81 -15.15
C PRO A 304 -22.84 7.85 -16.24
N ILE A 305 -22.93 6.54 -15.97
CA ILE A 305 -22.47 5.50 -16.92
C ILE A 305 -23.24 5.57 -18.23
N SER A 306 -24.55 5.78 -18.18
CA SER A 306 -25.40 5.90 -19.36
C SER A 306 -24.95 7.00 -20.32
N GLU A 307 -24.51 8.16 -19.79
CA GLU A 307 -23.97 9.26 -20.61
C GLU A 307 -22.65 8.86 -21.27
N ILE A 308 -21.76 8.19 -20.53
CA ILE A 308 -20.48 7.71 -21.06
C ILE A 308 -20.73 6.70 -22.20
N VAL A 309 -21.64 5.77 -21.98
CA VAL A 309 -22.03 4.73 -22.95
C VAL A 309 -22.60 5.36 -24.21
N GLU A 310 -23.50 6.34 -24.07
CA GLU A 310 -24.09 7.05 -25.21
C GLU A 310 -23.02 7.77 -26.05
N ILE A 311 -22.08 8.47 -25.40
CA ILE A 311 -20.95 9.11 -26.07
C ILE A 311 -20.10 8.08 -26.83
N LEU A 312 -19.77 6.97 -26.19
CA LEU A 312 -18.93 5.92 -26.80
C LEU A 312 -19.62 5.23 -27.98
N LEU A 313 -20.90 4.88 -27.85
CA LEU A 313 -21.66 4.25 -28.93
C LEU A 313 -21.85 5.21 -30.11
N SER A 314 -22.13 6.49 -29.84
CA SER A 314 -22.21 7.53 -30.88
C SER A 314 -20.88 7.69 -31.63
N TYR A 315 -19.76 7.68 -30.90
CA TYR A 315 -18.44 7.75 -31.51
C TYR A 315 -18.11 6.46 -32.29
N LYS A 316 -18.50 5.28 -31.80
CA LYS A 316 -18.31 4.00 -32.49
C LYS A 316 -19.02 3.94 -33.84
N ILE A 317 -20.19 4.56 -33.98
CA ILE A 317 -20.91 4.65 -35.27
C ILE A 317 -20.10 5.46 -36.29
N SER A 318 -19.48 6.56 -35.86
CA SER A 318 -18.73 7.45 -36.74
C SER A 318 -17.28 7.02 -36.99
N ASN A 319 -16.67 6.29 -36.04
CA ASN A 319 -15.27 5.89 -36.06
C ASN A 319 -15.09 4.40 -35.65
N PRO A 320 -15.68 3.44 -36.38
CA PRO A 320 -15.63 2.03 -36.00
C PRO A 320 -14.20 1.46 -35.98
N GLN A 321 -13.28 1.99 -36.79
CA GLN A 321 -11.87 1.56 -36.85
C GLN A 321 -11.08 1.77 -35.56
N ASP A 322 -11.55 2.65 -34.66
CA ASP A 322 -10.89 2.89 -33.38
C ASP A 322 -11.17 1.78 -32.35
N PHE A 323 -12.11 0.88 -32.66
CA PHE A 323 -12.58 -0.21 -31.80
C PHE A 323 -12.10 -1.54 -32.36
N GLN A 324 -11.07 -2.12 -31.76
CA GLN A 324 -10.53 -3.41 -32.19
C GLN A 324 -11.36 -4.56 -31.60
N PRO A 325 -11.59 -5.67 -32.31
CA PRO A 325 -12.21 -6.84 -31.68
C PRO A 325 -11.32 -7.37 -30.56
N MET A 326 -11.91 -7.73 -29.42
CA MET A 326 -11.16 -8.25 -28.27
C MET A 326 -10.56 -9.65 -28.55
N LEU A 327 -11.28 -10.47 -29.32
CA LEU A 327 -10.81 -11.76 -29.81
C LEU A 327 -10.21 -11.58 -31.21
N TYR A 328 -8.87 -11.53 -31.29
CA TYR A 328 -8.16 -11.52 -32.56
C TYR A 328 -8.16 -12.92 -33.20
N ASN A 329 -8.72 -13.05 -34.40
CA ASN A 329 -8.52 -14.15 -35.35
C ASN A 329 -8.73 -15.59 -34.83
N GLU A 330 -9.99 -16.07 -34.86
CA GLU A 330 -10.34 -17.50 -34.82
C GLU A 330 -9.75 -18.32 -36.01
N SER A 331 -9.11 -17.68 -37.01
CA SER A 331 -8.54 -18.41 -38.16
C SER A 331 -7.38 -19.36 -37.80
N LYS A 332 -6.88 -19.35 -36.56
CA LYS A 332 -5.99 -20.41 -36.05
C LYS A 332 -6.67 -21.48 -35.20
N LEU A 333 -7.88 -21.25 -34.66
CA LEU A 333 -8.64 -22.33 -34.03
C LEU A 333 -9.35 -23.19 -35.08
N SER A 334 -9.75 -22.65 -36.23
CA SER A 334 -10.57 -23.40 -37.22
C SER A 334 -9.87 -24.57 -37.93
N LYS A 335 -8.56 -24.81 -37.74
CA LYS A 335 -7.89 -25.96 -38.36
C LYS A 335 -7.94 -27.26 -37.55
N SER A 336 -8.42 -27.24 -36.30
CA SER A 336 -8.71 -28.49 -35.56
C SER A 336 -10.21 -28.75 -35.38
N PHE A 337 -11.08 -27.96 -36.03
CA PHE A 337 -12.54 -28.04 -35.85
C PHE A 337 -13.26 -28.91 -36.89
N ILE A 338 -12.56 -29.50 -37.85
CA ILE A 338 -13.19 -30.43 -38.80
C ILE A 338 -12.93 -31.85 -38.30
N GLY A 339 -13.78 -32.33 -37.39
CA GLY A 339 -13.78 -33.73 -37.00
C GLY A 339 -14.39 -33.98 -35.64
N SER A 340 -15.72 -34.12 -35.64
CA SER A 340 -16.56 -35.00 -34.80
C SER A 340 -17.75 -34.23 -34.23
N ASN A 341 -18.92 -34.53 -34.82
CA ASN A 341 -20.24 -34.21 -34.28
C ASN A 341 -20.32 -34.59 -32.81
N ASP A 342 -20.46 -33.60 -31.94
CA ASP A 342 -21.09 -33.66 -30.62
C ASP A 342 -21.23 -32.20 -30.15
N ASP A 343 -22.14 -31.50 -30.85
CA ASP A 343 -22.58 -30.14 -30.59
C ASP A 343 -23.63 -30.17 -29.47
N ASP A 344 -23.20 -29.83 -28.24
CA ASP A 344 -24.03 -29.10 -27.26
C ASP A 344 -23.26 -28.81 -25.96
N HIS A 345 -22.32 -29.69 -25.57
CA HIS A 345 -21.48 -29.47 -24.38
C HIS A 345 -20.16 -28.75 -24.66
N ASN A 346 -19.66 -28.85 -25.89
CA ASN A 346 -18.30 -28.42 -26.22
C ASN A 346 -18.11 -26.89 -26.25
N GLU A 347 -19.15 -26.09 -26.49
CA GLU A 347 -18.98 -24.63 -26.61
C GLU A 347 -18.71 -23.97 -25.25
N LYS A 348 -19.27 -24.52 -24.16
CA LYS A 348 -18.96 -24.09 -22.79
C LYS A 348 -17.54 -24.47 -22.39
N ASP A 349 -17.13 -25.72 -22.63
CA ASP A 349 -15.79 -26.18 -22.28
C ASP A 349 -14.68 -25.46 -23.06
N LYS A 350 -14.96 -25.03 -24.29
CA LYS A 350 -14.00 -24.30 -25.15
C LYS A 350 -13.77 -22.84 -24.76
N LEU A 351 -14.65 -22.23 -23.96
CA LEU A 351 -14.42 -20.90 -23.37
C LEU A 351 -13.73 -20.97 -21.99
N ILE A 352 -13.70 -22.17 -21.39
CA ILE A 352 -13.16 -22.41 -20.04
C ILE A 352 -11.66 -22.79 -20.08
N ASN A 353 -11.18 -23.33 -21.19
CA ASN A 353 -9.76 -23.58 -21.46
C ASN A 353 -9.13 -22.42 -22.24
#